data_AF-A0AAW1XV96-F1
#
_entry.id   AF-A0AAW1XV96-F1
#
_cell.length_a   1.000
_cell.length_b   1.000
_cell.length_c   1.000
_cell.angle_alpha   90.00
_cell.angle_beta   90.00
_cell.angle_gamma   90.00
#
_symmetry.space_group_name_H-M   'P 1'
#
loop_
_entity.id
_entity.type
_entity.pdbx_description
1 polymer ?
#
loop_
_entity_poly.entity_id
_entity_poly.type
_entity_poly.pdbx_seq_one_letter_code
_entity_poly.pdbx_strand_id
1 'polypeptide(L)' 'MINISSSTTILLLLFGLSCTSFTSTEAYDALDPTGNITIKWDVMTWTPDGYVAVVTIYNFQKYRHIQAPG' A
#
# COMPACT_ATOMS: atom_id res chain seq x y z
N MET A 1 12.51 14.06 38.65
CA MET A 1 12.95 14.84 37.47
C MET A 1 13.73 13.88 36.59
N ILE A 2 13.15 13.43 35.47
CA ILE A 2 13.79 12.43 34.59
C ILE A 2 14.95 13.12 33.87
N ASN A 3 16.17 12.61 34.03
CA ASN A 3 17.36 13.15 33.38
C ASN A 3 17.53 12.46 32.02
N ILE A 4 17.21 13.16 30.94
CA ILE A 4 17.32 12.65 29.58
C ILE A 4 18.73 12.97 29.08
N SER A 5 19.54 11.95 28.75
CA SER A 5 20.88 12.15 28.21
C SER A 5 20.82 12.63 26.75
N SER A 6 21.85 13.35 26.29
CA SER A 6 21.93 13.81 24.90
C SER A 6 21.86 12.66 23.88
N SER A 7 22.23 11.43 24.27
CA SER A 7 22.07 10.25 23.41
C SER A 7 20.62 9.81 23.30
N THR A 8 19.85 9.85 24.39
CA THR A 8 18.43 9.47 24.35
C THR A 8 17.58 10.50 23.60
N THR A 9 17.95 11.79 23.64
CA THR A 9 17.30 12.80 22.79
C THR A 9 17.55 12.56 21.31
N ILE A 10 18.78 12.20 20.92
CA ILE A 10 19.13 11.88 19.52
C ILE A 10 18.37 10.64 19.03
N LEU A 11 18.27 9.59 19.85
CA LEU A 11 17.48 8.40 19.50
C LEU A 11 16.00 8.72 19.29
N LEU A 12 15.41 9.54 20.16
CA LEU A 12 14.01 9.97 20.02
C LEU A 12 13.80 10.82 18.75
N LEU A 13 14.77 11.68 18.42
CA LEU A 13 14.74 12.48 17.19
C LEU A 13 14.83 11.62 15.93
N LEU A 14 15.74 10.64 15.92
CA LEU A 14 15.88 9.69 14.81
C LEU A 14 14.62 8.83 14.63
N PHE A 15 14.01 8.39 15.74
CA PHE A 15 12.75 7.64 15.72
C PHE A 15 11.58 8.52 15.24
N GLY A 16 11.54 9.80 15.62
CA GLY A 16 10.54 10.74 15.10
C GLY A 16 10.72 11.01 13.60
N LEU A 17 11.96 11.14 13.13
CA LEU A 17 12.27 11.34 11.71
C LEU A 17 11.93 10.12 10.85
N SER A 18 12.04 8.89 11.35
CA SER A 18 11.68 7.71 10.56
C SER A 18 10.17 7.64 10.28
N CYS A 19 9.33 8.15 11.19
CA CYS A 19 7.89 8.20 11.02
C CYS A 19 7.40 9.14 9.90
N THR A 20 8.25 10.00 9.32
CA THR A 20 7.87 10.84 8.18
C THR A 20 8.16 10.18 6.82
N SER A 21 8.70 8.96 6.83
CA SER A 21 9.09 8.21 5.63
C SER A 21 7.95 7.41 4.99
N PHE A 22 6.72 7.51 5.52
CA PHE A 22 5.58 6.79 4.96
C PHE A 22 5.10 7.48 3.68
N THR A 23 5.38 6.88 2.53
CA THR A 23 4.76 7.25 1.26
C THR A 23 3.26 6.97 1.34
N SER A 24 2.42 7.92 0.92
CA SER A 24 0.98 7.69 0.78
C SER A 24 0.73 6.46 -0.09
N THR A 25 -0.19 5.59 0.31
CA THR A 25 -0.63 4.51 -0.57
C THR A 25 -1.54 5.15 -1.62
N GLU A 26 -1.13 5.08 -2.90
CA GLU A 26 -1.83 5.69 -4.04
C GLU A 26 -3.27 5.15 -4.25
N ALA A 27 -3.69 4.17 -3.47
CA ALA A 27 -4.98 3.49 -3.59
C ALA A 27 -6.07 4.02 -2.64
N TYR A 28 -5.74 4.86 -1.66
CA TYR A 28 -6.74 5.43 -0.75
C TYR A 28 -7.47 6.62 -1.39
N ASP A 29 -8.79 6.50 -1.53
CA ASP A 29 -9.68 7.58 -1.97
C ASP A 29 -10.55 8.05 -0.81
N ALA A 30 -10.44 9.33 -0.43
CA ALA A 30 -11.25 9.91 0.65
C ALA A 30 -12.75 9.98 0.30
N LEU A 31 -13.11 9.95 -0.99
CA LEU A 31 -14.49 9.90 -1.45
C LEU A 31 -15.05 8.47 -1.43
N ASP A 32 -14.19 7.45 -1.45
CA ASP A 32 -14.56 6.05 -1.27
C ASP A 32 -13.62 5.32 -0.29
N PRO A 33 -13.68 5.67 1.01
CA PRO A 33 -12.76 5.12 2.03
C PRO A 33 -12.99 3.63 2.30
N THR A 34 -14.07 3.07 1.77
CA THR A 34 -14.42 1.63 1.84
C THR A 34 -14.28 0.92 0.49
N GLY A 35 -13.64 1.58 -0.49
CA GLY A 35 -13.38 1.01 -1.80
C GLY A 35 -12.65 -0.31 -1.67
N ASN A 36 -13.03 -1.31 -2.47
CA ASN A 36 -12.44 -2.63 -2.42
C ASN A 36 -12.15 -3.16 -3.83
N ILE A 37 -11.03 -3.87 -3.95
CA ILE A 37 -10.66 -4.58 -5.17
C ILE A 37 -10.44 -6.04 -4.78
N THR A 38 -11.20 -6.94 -5.40
CA THR A 38 -11.03 -8.38 -5.22
C THR A 38 -10.30 -8.94 -6.43
N ILE A 39 -9.16 -9.58 -6.19
CA ILE A 39 -8.39 -10.27 -7.22
C ILE A 39 -8.54 -11.76 -6.99
N LYS A 40 -8.98 -12.48 -8.03
CA LYS A 40 -8.96 -13.94 -8.07
C LYS A 40 -7.92 -14.37 -9.10
N TRP A 41 -7.05 -15.29 -8.71
CA TRP A 41 -6.09 -15.91 -9.62
C TRP A 41 -6.32 -17.42 -9.61
N ASP A 42 -6.57 -17.98 -10.79
CA ASP A 42 -6.72 -19.41 -10.98
C ASP A 42 -5.45 -19.93 -11.66
N VAL A 43 -4.64 -20.70 -10.92
CA VAL A 43 -3.41 -21.30 -11.45
C VAL A 43 -3.77 -22.46 -12.37
N MET A 44 -3.46 -22.31 -13.65
CA MET A 44 -3.78 -23.29 -14.68
C MET A 44 -2.70 -24.36 -14.79
N THR A 45 -1.43 -23.96 -14.70
CA THR A 45 -0.29 -24.89 -14.87
C THR A 45 0.97 -24.33 -14.21
N TRP A 46 1.74 -25.21 -13.57
CA TRP A 46 3.07 -24.92 -13.03
C TRP A 46 4.14 -25.21 -14.08
N THR A 47 5.11 -24.30 -14.21
CA THR A 47 6.30 -24.45 -15.05
C THR A 47 7.55 -24.42 -14.16
N PRO A 48 8.70 -24.93 -14.64
CA PRO A 48 9.95 -24.83 -13.87
C PRO A 48 10.32 -23.39 -13.49
N ASP A 49 9.91 -22.41 -14.30
CA ASP A 49 10.18 -20.99 -14.11
C ASP A 49 9.03 -20.21 -13.44
N GLY A 50 7.92 -20.88 -13.06
CA GLY A 50 6.78 -20.21 -12.42
C GLY A 50 5.42 -20.89 -12.63
N TYR A 51 4.39 -20.09 -12.92
CA TYR A 51 3.05 -20.59 -13.19
C TYR A 51 2.29 -19.68 -14.16
N VAL A 52 1.38 -20.29 -14.92
CA VAL A 52 0.40 -19.59 -15.75
C VAL A 52 -0.91 -19.52 -14.97
N ALA A 53 -1.45 -18.32 -14.77
CA ALA A 53 -2.72 -18.10 -14.08
C ALA A 53 -3.64 -17.19 -14.87
N VAL A 54 -4.95 -17.46 -14.79
CA VAL A 54 -5.99 -16.52 -15.22
C VAL A 54 -6.27 -15.58 -14.06
N VAL A 55 -6.19 -14.28 -14.30
CA VAL A 55 -6.44 -13.26 -13.27
C VAL A 55 -7.75 -12.55 -13.57
N THR A 56 -8.68 -12.62 -12.62
CA THR A 56 -9.94 -11.88 -12.66
C THR A 56 -9.92 -10.80 -11.58
N ILE A 57 -10.17 -9.55 -11.98
CA ILE A 57 -10.14 -8.40 -11.08
C ILE A 57 -11.55 -7.82 -11.02
N TYR A 58 -12.11 -7.76 -9.80
CA TYR A 58 -13.35 -7.06 -9.51
C TYR A 58 -13.02 -5.78 -8.76
N ASN A 59 -13.25 -4.64 -9.40
CA ASN A 59 -13.05 -3.34 -8.79
C ASN A 59 -14.43 -2.76 -8.38
N PHE A 60 -14.63 -2.58 -7.07
CA PHE A 60 -15.83 -2.01 -6.48
C PHE A 60 -15.64 -0.59 -5.95
N GLN A 61 -14.58 0.09 -6.37
CA GLN A 61 -14.38 1.51 -6.10
C GLN A 61 -15.47 2.34 -6.80
N LYS A 62 -16.10 3.28 -6.08
CA LYS A 62 -17.24 4.09 -6.56
C LYS A 62 -16.82 5.21 -7.51
N TYR A 63 -15.72 5.89 -7.22
CA TYR A 63 -15.24 7.04 -7.98
C TYR A 63 -13.97 6.68 -8.73
N ARG A 64 -14.12 6.00 -9.86
CA ARG A 64 -12.98 5.78 -10.75
C ARG A 64 -12.73 7.03 -11.57
N HIS A 65 -11.56 7.63 -11.39
CA HIS A 65 -10.98 8.49 -12.42
C HIS A 65 -10.48 7.60 -13.56
N ILE A 66 -11.38 7.09 -14.39
CA ILE A 66 -10.99 6.58 -15.71
C ILE A 66 -10.92 7.79 -16.62
N GLN A 67 -9.74 8.41 -16.66
CA GLN A 67 -9.46 9.36 -17.71
C GLN A 67 -9.46 8.60 -19.03
N ALA A 68 -10.03 9.21 -20.08
CA ALA A 68 -9.85 8.71 -21.42
C ALA A 68 -8.33 8.62 -21.71
N PRO A 69 -7.87 7.60 -22.44
CA PRO A 69 -6.47 7.57 -22.84
C PRO A 69 -6.18 8.79 -23.73
N GLY A 70 -5.28 9.67 -23.27
CA GLY A 70 -4.89 10.90 -23.98
C GLY A 70 -4.97 12.15 -23.11
#